data_AF-A0A4Q4STV3-F1
#
_entry.id   AF-A0A4Q4STV3-F1
#
_cell.length_a   1.000
_cell.length_b   1.000
_cell.length_c   1.000
_cell.angle_alpha   90.00
_cell.angle_beta   90.00
_cell.angle_gamma   90.00
#
_symmetry.space_group_name_H-M   'P 1'
#
loop_
_entity.id
_entity.type
_entity.pdbx_description
1 polymer ?
#
loop_
_entity_poly.entity_id
_entity_poly.type
_entity_poly.pdbx_seq_one_letter_code
_entity_poly.pdbx_strand_id
1 'polypeptide(L)'
;MPDLPAKVDIAVIAARYARVSIAYHNLQSCKSTDAALPSILLLKARQTCSGVTGSNGGHLRPETYNRPSALAVSHGGQAAAEVAKFKADHLPAVSEVIEDEGIDCDFVATRIIPVRGICSHIVPAGKPSPQLSNSYIIRQGALEYDYLIPSTDGGIVVESSRPKCLGDRESWYDNAEHDKLIESAKTYFGRYRGGSQRDEKLGNTRTPKVFEATRED
;
A
#
# COMPACT_ATOMS: atom_id res chain seq x y z
N MET A 1 -14.57 -19.26 -31.55
CA MET A 1 -14.02 -17.92 -31.21
C MET A 1 -14.40 -17.00 -32.36
N PRO A 2 -14.75 -15.73 -32.12
CA PRO A 2 -14.92 -14.78 -33.22
C PRO A 2 -13.61 -14.68 -34.02
N ASP A 3 -13.73 -14.53 -35.34
CA ASP A 3 -12.57 -14.36 -36.21
C ASP A 3 -11.87 -13.03 -35.89
N LEU A 4 -10.55 -13.07 -35.73
CA LEU A 4 -9.74 -11.90 -35.45
C LEU A 4 -9.35 -11.21 -36.76
N PRO A 5 -9.30 -9.87 -36.79
CA PRO A 5 -8.79 -9.15 -37.95
C PRO A 5 -7.32 -9.50 -38.22
N ALA A 6 -6.97 -9.63 -39.50
CA ALA A 6 -5.59 -9.96 -39.91
C ALA A 6 -4.58 -8.83 -39.61
N LYS A 7 -5.05 -7.59 -39.48
CA LYS A 7 -4.24 -6.40 -39.18
C LYS A 7 -5.06 -5.39 -38.40
N VAL A 8 -4.40 -4.72 -37.45
CA VAL A 8 -4.90 -3.53 -36.73
C VAL A 8 -3.77 -2.54 -36.53
N ASP A 9 -4.12 -1.28 -36.28
CA ASP A 9 -3.15 -0.21 -35.98
C ASP A 9 -2.65 -0.32 -34.54
N ILE A 10 -3.55 -0.63 -33.59
CA ILE A 10 -3.23 -0.78 -32.17
C ILE A 10 -3.82 -2.08 -31.62
N ALA A 11 -2.95 -2.94 -31.09
CA ALA A 11 -3.36 -4.14 -30.35
C ALA A 11 -3.13 -3.94 -28.85
N VAL A 12 -4.21 -3.96 -28.05
CA VAL A 12 -4.16 -3.85 -26.60
C VAL A 12 -4.28 -5.23 -25.97
N ILE A 13 -3.16 -5.72 -25.42
CA ILE A 13 -3.10 -7.01 -24.74
C ILE A 13 -3.42 -6.81 -23.25
N ALA A 14 -4.44 -7.54 -22.77
CA ALA A 14 -5.07 -7.46 -21.45
C ALA A 14 -5.91 -6.19 -21.22
N ALA A 15 -7.21 -6.38 -21.02
CA ALA A 15 -8.12 -5.29 -20.63
C ALA A 15 -8.05 -5.02 -19.11
N ARG A 16 -7.00 -4.27 -18.72
CA ARG A 16 -6.92 -3.55 -17.44
C ARG A 16 -7.25 -2.08 -17.70
N TYR A 17 -7.82 -1.39 -16.71
CA TYR A 17 -8.27 -0.01 -16.90
C TYR A 17 -7.15 0.91 -17.44
N ALA A 18 -5.91 0.77 -16.95
CA ALA A 18 -4.77 1.55 -17.45
C ALA A 18 -4.51 1.38 -18.96
N ARG A 19 -4.71 0.17 -19.49
CA ARG A 19 -4.53 -0.11 -20.93
C ARG A 19 -5.72 0.32 -21.76
N VAL A 20 -6.92 0.18 -21.21
CA VAL A 20 -8.15 0.68 -21.84
C VAL A 20 -8.14 2.21 -21.89
N SER A 21 -7.64 2.88 -20.85
CA SER A 21 -7.45 4.33 -20.79
C SER A 21 -6.54 4.83 -21.91
N ILE A 22 -5.44 4.14 -22.23
CA ILE A 22 -4.60 4.51 -23.39
C ILE A 22 -5.39 4.45 -24.70
N ALA A 23 -6.17 3.38 -24.93
CA ALA A 23 -6.99 3.28 -26.13
C ALA A 23 -8.05 4.39 -26.17
N TYR A 24 -8.70 4.65 -25.04
CA TYR A 24 -9.70 5.71 -24.87
C TYR A 24 -9.13 7.09 -25.20
N HIS A 25 -7.99 7.48 -24.60
CA HIS A 25 -7.40 8.80 -24.85
C HIS A 25 -6.84 8.95 -26.27
N ASN A 26 -6.35 7.88 -26.89
CA ASN A 26 -6.01 7.93 -28.32
C ASN A 26 -7.24 8.21 -29.19
N LEU A 27 -8.36 7.54 -28.93
CA LEU A 27 -9.61 7.79 -29.65
C LEU A 27 -10.13 9.22 -29.41
N GLN A 28 -10.09 9.72 -28.17
CA GLN A 28 -10.50 11.09 -27.87
C GLN A 28 -9.58 12.13 -28.54
N SER A 29 -8.27 11.91 -28.54
CA SER A 29 -7.32 12.80 -29.21
C SER A 29 -7.51 12.84 -30.72
N CYS A 30 -7.87 11.72 -31.35
CA CYS A 30 -8.18 11.70 -32.78
C CYS A 30 -9.48 12.45 -33.07
N LYS A 31 -10.52 12.27 -32.24
CA LYS A 31 -11.79 13.00 -32.38
C LYS A 31 -11.61 14.52 -32.25
N SER A 32 -10.78 14.98 -31.32
CA SER A 32 -10.57 16.41 -31.09
C SER A 32 -9.71 17.09 -32.17
N THR A 33 -8.90 16.33 -32.89
CA THR A 33 -8.01 16.84 -33.96
C THR A 33 -8.53 16.55 -35.37
N ASP A 34 -9.74 15.98 -35.49
CA ASP A 34 -10.33 15.49 -36.75
C ASP A 34 -9.39 14.55 -37.53
N ALA A 35 -8.55 13.81 -36.79
CA ALA A 35 -7.63 12.85 -37.35
C ALA A 35 -8.33 11.50 -37.58
N ALA A 36 -7.82 10.71 -38.54
CA ALA A 36 -8.33 9.37 -38.80
C ALA A 36 -8.25 8.50 -37.54
N LEU A 37 -9.36 7.84 -37.19
CA LEU A 37 -9.43 6.95 -36.04
C LEU A 37 -8.65 5.65 -36.30
N PRO A 38 -7.77 5.21 -35.38
CA PRO A 38 -7.06 3.95 -35.53
C PRO A 38 -7.99 2.75 -35.30
N SER A 39 -7.73 1.66 -36.00
CA SER A 39 -8.32 0.36 -35.68
C SER A 39 -7.69 -0.20 -34.40
N ILE A 40 -8.51 -0.44 -33.37
CA ILE A 40 -8.04 -0.93 -32.06
C ILE A 40 -8.63 -2.31 -31.77
N LEU A 41 -7.76 -3.30 -31.50
CA LEU A 41 -8.15 -4.62 -31.02
C LEU A 41 -7.82 -4.78 -29.53
N LEU A 42 -8.81 -5.09 -28.70
CA LEU A 42 -8.64 -5.39 -27.28
C LEU A 42 -8.67 -6.90 -27.04
N LEU A 43 -7.55 -7.47 -26.62
CA LEU A 43 -7.42 -8.91 -26.35
C LEU A 43 -7.40 -9.17 -24.84
N LYS A 44 -8.20 -10.13 -24.37
CA LYS A 44 -8.13 -10.61 -22.99
C LYS A 44 -8.37 -12.11 -22.89
N ALA A 45 -7.53 -12.79 -22.11
CA ALA A 45 -7.60 -14.25 -21.92
C ALA A 45 -8.81 -14.72 -21.08
N ARG A 46 -9.40 -13.83 -20.27
CA ARG A 46 -10.55 -14.09 -19.40
C ARG A 46 -11.55 -12.93 -19.52
N GLN A 47 -12.51 -12.83 -18.62
CA GLN A 47 -13.45 -11.71 -18.53
C GLN A 47 -12.75 -10.38 -18.24
N THR A 48 -13.30 -9.26 -18.74
CA THR A 48 -12.86 -7.90 -18.41
C THR A 48 -12.77 -7.69 -16.90
N CYS A 49 -11.82 -6.85 -16.47
CA CYS A 49 -11.47 -6.61 -15.05
C CYS A 49 -11.18 -7.83 -14.12
N SER A 50 -11.19 -9.08 -14.57
CA SER A 50 -10.93 -10.31 -13.76
C SER A 50 -9.50 -10.50 -13.17
N GLY A 51 -8.72 -9.43 -13.06
CA GLY A 51 -7.39 -9.43 -12.42
C GLY A 51 -7.36 -8.39 -11.30
N VAL A 52 -6.16 -7.88 -10.99
CA VAL A 52 -5.96 -6.88 -9.92
C VAL A 52 -6.93 -5.69 -10.02
N THR A 53 -7.27 -5.24 -11.23
CA THR A 53 -8.23 -4.14 -11.46
C THR A 53 -9.62 -4.41 -10.85
N GLY A 54 -10.13 -5.64 -10.90
CA GLY A 54 -11.45 -5.97 -10.36
C GLY A 54 -11.38 -6.58 -8.96
N SER A 55 -10.18 -6.83 -8.41
CA SER A 55 -9.99 -7.48 -7.12
C SER A 55 -9.30 -6.59 -6.08
N ASN A 56 -9.09 -5.29 -6.36
CA ASN A 56 -8.50 -4.32 -5.43
C ASN A 56 -9.54 -3.64 -4.51
N GLY A 57 -10.80 -4.07 -4.56
CA GLY A 57 -11.89 -3.47 -3.77
C GLY A 57 -12.22 -2.03 -4.18
N GLY A 58 -11.88 -1.62 -5.41
CA GLY A 58 -12.18 -0.27 -5.92
C GLY A 58 -11.12 0.79 -5.58
N HIS A 59 -10.08 0.45 -4.83
CA HIS A 59 -9.08 1.42 -4.40
C HIS A 59 -8.23 1.95 -5.57
N LEU A 60 -8.26 3.27 -5.75
CA LEU A 60 -7.38 4.02 -6.63
C LEU A 60 -6.42 4.86 -5.78
N ARG A 61 -5.33 4.23 -5.29
CA ARG A 61 -4.32 4.91 -4.46
C ARG A 61 -3.12 5.32 -5.31
N PRO A 62 -2.87 6.64 -5.52
CA PRO A 62 -1.60 7.11 -6.06
C PRO A 62 -0.44 6.76 -5.13
N GLU A 63 0.56 6.06 -5.65
CA GLU A 63 1.78 5.77 -4.90
C GLU A 63 2.81 6.89 -5.09
N THR A 64 2.70 7.93 -4.26
CA THR A 64 3.49 9.17 -4.34
C THR A 64 4.78 9.17 -3.51
N TYR A 65 4.99 8.17 -2.64
CA TYR A 65 6.13 8.15 -1.71
C TYR A 65 7.19 7.12 -2.10
N ASN A 66 6.96 5.82 -1.87
CA ASN A 66 7.99 4.77 -2.00
C ASN A 66 8.78 4.79 -3.32
N ARG A 67 8.08 4.75 -4.46
CA ARG A 67 8.73 4.76 -5.79
C ARG A 67 9.40 6.10 -6.10
N PRO A 68 8.75 7.26 -5.92
CA PRO A 68 9.42 8.55 -6.06
C PRO A 68 10.65 8.70 -5.16
N SER A 69 10.63 8.24 -3.91
CA SER A 69 11.80 8.28 -3.02
C SER A 69 12.99 7.50 -3.58
N ALA A 70 12.77 6.28 -4.07
CA ALA A 70 13.83 5.49 -4.72
C ALA A 70 14.32 6.15 -6.03
N LEU A 71 13.40 6.79 -6.77
CA LEU A 71 13.73 7.53 -7.98
C LEU A 71 14.54 8.79 -7.68
N ALA A 72 14.27 9.47 -6.57
CA ALA A 72 15.01 10.66 -6.15
C ALA A 72 16.49 10.34 -5.91
N VAL A 73 16.78 9.18 -5.32
CA VAL A 73 18.16 8.71 -5.09
C VAL A 73 18.88 8.40 -6.39
N SER A 74 18.19 7.79 -7.36
CA SER A 74 18.82 7.27 -8.58
C SER A 74 18.81 8.25 -9.76
N HIS A 75 17.83 9.16 -9.83
CA HIS A 75 17.56 10.04 -10.97
C HIS A 75 17.28 11.50 -10.55
N GLY A 76 17.42 11.84 -9.27
CA GLY A 76 17.25 13.20 -8.75
C GLY A 76 15.80 13.57 -8.41
N GLY A 77 15.66 14.62 -7.59
CA GLY A 77 14.37 15.05 -7.05
C GLY A 77 13.35 15.50 -8.11
N GLN A 78 13.80 16.04 -9.23
CA GLN A 78 12.92 16.48 -10.33
C GLN A 78 12.18 15.30 -10.96
N ALA A 79 12.91 14.23 -11.33
CA ALA A 79 12.31 13.02 -11.90
C ALA A 79 11.35 12.36 -10.90
N ALA A 80 11.70 12.35 -9.62
CA ALA A 80 10.82 11.88 -8.55
C ALA A 80 9.52 12.68 -8.46
N ALA A 81 9.61 14.01 -8.49
CA ALA A 81 8.47 14.91 -8.43
C ALA A 81 7.55 14.74 -9.65
N GLU A 82 8.12 14.59 -10.85
CA GLU A 82 7.35 14.34 -12.08
C GLU A 82 6.55 13.02 -11.99
N VAL A 83 7.17 11.94 -11.51
CA VAL A 83 6.47 10.65 -11.33
C VAL A 83 5.41 10.73 -10.23
N ALA A 84 5.71 11.40 -9.12
CA ALA A 84 4.74 11.59 -8.03
C ALA A 84 3.52 12.37 -8.53
N LYS A 85 3.76 13.47 -9.26
CA LYS A 85 2.71 14.29 -9.86
C LYS A 85 1.89 13.52 -10.89
N PHE A 86 2.54 12.84 -11.83
CA PHE A 86 1.86 12.01 -12.83
C PHE A 86 0.91 10.96 -12.20
N LYS A 87 1.34 10.34 -11.11
CA LYS A 87 0.49 9.39 -10.37
C LYS A 87 -0.66 10.08 -9.63
N ALA A 88 -0.43 11.26 -9.06
CA ALA A 88 -1.45 12.02 -8.34
C ALA A 88 -2.54 12.57 -9.29
N ASP A 89 -2.13 13.09 -10.45
CA ASP A 89 -3.01 13.63 -11.50
C ASP A 89 -3.95 12.56 -12.09
N HIS A 90 -3.69 11.28 -11.82
CA HIS A 90 -4.56 10.19 -12.25
C HIS A 90 -5.94 10.20 -11.57
N LEU A 91 -6.03 10.62 -10.30
CA LEU A 91 -7.30 10.69 -9.58
C LEU A 91 -8.30 11.67 -10.20
N PRO A 92 -7.95 12.96 -10.41
CA PRO A 92 -8.88 13.89 -11.05
C PRO A 92 -9.20 13.46 -12.49
N ALA A 93 -8.24 12.92 -13.24
CA ALA A 93 -8.49 12.43 -14.60
C ALA A 93 -9.51 11.27 -14.66
N VAL A 94 -9.53 10.38 -13.65
CA VAL A 94 -10.55 9.33 -13.56
C VAL A 94 -11.93 9.93 -13.24
N SER A 95 -11.99 10.92 -12.33
CA SER A 95 -13.24 11.63 -12.01
C SER A 95 -13.85 12.27 -13.26
N GLU A 96 -13.02 12.96 -14.06
CA GLU A 96 -13.44 13.64 -15.28
C GLU A 96 -14.01 12.63 -16.30
N VAL A 97 -13.34 11.49 -16.51
CA VAL A 97 -13.86 10.44 -17.41
C VAL A 97 -15.17 9.83 -16.91
N ILE A 98 -15.35 9.67 -15.60
CA ILE A 98 -16.60 9.18 -15.02
C ILE A 98 -17.74 10.14 -15.31
N GLU A 99 -17.50 11.44 -15.15
CA GLU A 99 -18.49 12.50 -15.40
C GLU A 99 -18.81 12.62 -16.91
N ASP A 100 -17.79 12.71 -17.76
CA ASP A 100 -17.93 12.91 -19.21
C ASP A 100 -18.68 11.76 -19.90
N GLU A 101 -18.39 10.53 -19.49
CA GLU A 101 -18.98 9.33 -20.09
C GLU A 101 -20.23 8.83 -19.34
N GLY A 102 -20.64 9.51 -18.26
CA GLY A 102 -21.80 9.14 -17.45
C GLY A 102 -21.70 7.74 -16.85
N ILE A 103 -20.53 7.38 -16.30
CA ILE A 103 -20.26 6.05 -15.76
C ILE A 103 -20.98 5.87 -14.41
N ASP A 104 -21.94 4.96 -14.38
CA ASP A 104 -22.64 4.56 -13.15
C ASP A 104 -21.70 3.82 -12.18
N CYS A 105 -21.17 4.55 -11.19
CA CYS A 105 -20.30 4.02 -10.15
C CYS A 105 -20.30 4.87 -8.87
N ASP A 106 -19.97 4.24 -7.74
CA ASP A 106 -19.84 4.89 -6.44
C ASP A 106 -18.44 5.53 -6.25
N PHE A 107 -18.00 6.35 -7.21
CA PHE A 107 -16.69 7.00 -7.09
C PHE A 107 -16.69 8.07 -5.99
N VAL A 108 -15.83 7.89 -4.99
CA VAL A 108 -15.65 8.84 -3.89
C VAL A 108 -14.17 9.16 -3.77
N ALA A 109 -13.82 10.44 -3.97
CA ALA A 109 -12.48 10.93 -3.71
C ALA A 109 -12.29 11.15 -2.21
N THR A 110 -11.54 10.28 -1.56
CA THR A 110 -11.21 10.39 -0.13
C THR A 110 -9.76 10.81 0.08
N ARG A 111 -9.44 11.28 1.29
CA ARG A 111 -8.06 11.56 1.67
C ARG A 111 -7.47 10.32 2.34
N ILE A 112 -6.30 9.92 1.86
CA ILE A 112 -5.48 8.92 2.52
C ILE A 112 -4.53 9.64 3.47
N ILE A 113 -4.57 9.27 4.74
CA ILE A 113 -3.67 9.80 5.76
C ILE A 113 -2.63 8.72 6.09
N PRO A 114 -1.34 8.98 5.84
CA PRO A 114 -0.28 8.05 6.22
C PRO A 114 -0.20 7.99 7.75
N VAL A 115 -0.15 6.76 8.26
CA VAL A 115 0.02 6.47 9.67
C VAL A 115 1.29 5.66 9.86
N ARG A 116 2.21 6.18 10.68
CA ARG A 116 3.44 5.50 11.05
C ARG A 116 3.21 4.63 12.28
N GLY A 117 3.51 3.34 12.14
CA GLY A 117 3.56 2.38 13.23
C GLY A 117 4.99 1.90 13.50
N ILE A 118 5.18 1.26 14.66
CA ILE A 118 6.39 0.52 14.95
C ILE A 118 6.05 -0.91 15.34
N CYS A 119 6.97 -1.81 15.02
CA CYS A 119 6.98 -3.18 15.49
C CYS A 119 8.36 -3.56 15.99
N SER A 120 8.45 -4.65 16.73
CA SER A 120 9.74 -5.26 17.05
C SER A 120 9.66 -6.77 16.89
N HIS A 121 10.73 -7.34 16.33
CA HIS A 121 10.92 -8.78 16.23
C HIS A 121 11.77 -9.24 17.41
N ILE A 122 11.16 -10.06 18.26
CA ILE A 122 11.73 -10.57 19.49
C ILE A 122 12.07 -12.04 19.26
N VAL A 123 13.34 -12.37 19.43
CA VAL A 123 13.86 -13.72 19.19
C VAL A 123 14.37 -14.30 20.52
N PRO A 124 14.04 -15.54 20.87
CA PRO A 124 14.60 -16.19 22.06
C PRO A 124 16.13 -16.28 21.97
N ALA A 125 16.84 -16.07 23.08
CA ALA A 125 18.32 -16.11 23.13
C ALA A 125 18.88 -17.55 23.09
N GLY A 126 18.02 -18.55 23.21
CA GLY A 126 18.39 -19.95 23.36
C GLY A 126 17.58 -20.85 22.44
N LYS A 127 16.94 -21.87 23.01
CA LYS A 127 16.10 -22.79 22.23
C LYS A 127 14.94 -22.03 21.58
N PRO A 128 14.56 -22.37 20.32
CA PRO A 128 13.38 -21.82 19.68
C PRO A 128 12.16 -21.98 20.59
N SER A 129 11.35 -20.93 20.70
CA SER A 129 10.07 -21.02 21.40
C SER A 129 9.20 -22.08 20.72
N PRO A 130 8.34 -22.81 21.47
CA PRO A 130 7.26 -23.57 20.87
C PRO A 130 6.51 -22.73 19.85
N GLN A 131 6.24 -23.30 18.68
CA GLN A 131 5.58 -22.58 17.60
C GLN A 131 4.12 -22.35 17.98
N LEU A 132 3.73 -21.08 18.00
CA LEU A 132 2.35 -20.69 18.16
C LEU A 132 1.66 -20.73 16.78
N SER A 133 0.43 -21.25 16.72
CA SER A 133 -0.29 -21.47 15.47
C SER A 133 -1.14 -20.29 15.00
N ASN A 134 -1.40 -19.32 15.87
CA ASN A 134 -2.30 -18.20 15.62
C ASN A 134 -1.61 -16.85 15.86
N SER A 135 -2.17 -15.78 15.30
CA SER A 135 -1.87 -14.43 15.75
C SER A 135 -2.68 -14.13 17.01
N TYR A 136 -2.08 -13.41 17.96
CA TYR A 136 -2.69 -13.08 19.25
C TYR A 136 -2.80 -11.58 19.45
N ILE A 137 -3.74 -11.18 20.31
CA ILE A 137 -3.87 -9.82 20.81
C ILE A 137 -3.62 -9.85 22.31
N ILE A 138 -2.60 -9.15 22.79
CA ILE A 138 -2.36 -8.95 24.22
C ILE A 138 -3.07 -7.67 24.62
N ARG A 139 -4.09 -7.77 25.46
CA ARG A 139 -4.88 -6.63 25.93
C ARG A 139 -4.41 -6.21 27.31
N GLN A 140 -3.91 -4.98 27.43
CA GLN A 140 -3.51 -4.37 28.71
C GLN A 140 -4.56 -3.40 29.26
N GLY A 141 -5.52 -2.97 28.44
CA GLY A 141 -6.58 -2.06 28.83
C GLY A 141 -7.70 -1.96 27.80
N ALA A 142 -8.66 -1.06 28.04
CA ALA A 142 -9.85 -0.88 27.19
C ALA A 142 -9.50 -0.57 25.72
N LEU A 143 -8.43 0.19 25.49
CA LEU A 143 -7.94 0.64 24.18
C LEU A 143 -6.44 0.34 23.99
N GLU A 144 -5.86 -0.45 24.91
CA GLU A 144 -4.44 -0.78 24.91
C GLU A 144 -4.28 -2.25 24.59
N TYR A 145 -3.85 -2.52 23.36
CA TYR A 145 -3.60 -3.86 22.89
C TYR A 145 -2.43 -3.90 21.92
N ASP A 146 -1.76 -5.03 21.90
CA ASP A 146 -0.63 -5.32 21.03
C ASP A 146 -0.89 -6.59 20.23
N TYR A 147 -0.57 -6.54 18.95
CA TYR A 147 -0.65 -7.69 18.07
C TYR A 147 0.65 -8.47 18.17
N LEU A 148 0.51 -9.79 18.27
CA LEU A 148 1.63 -10.73 18.29
C LEU A 148 1.45 -11.69 17.12
N ILE A 149 2.43 -11.68 16.22
CA ILE A 149 2.48 -12.55 15.05
C ILE A 149 3.64 -13.53 15.26
N PRO A 150 3.38 -14.84 15.42
CA PRO A 150 4.44 -15.83 15.52
C PRO A 150 5.27 -15.85 14.24
N SER A 151 6.60 -15.88 14.39
CA SER A 151 7.53 -15.96 13.28
C SER A 151 8.04 -17.40 13.11
N THR A 152 8.39 -17.77 11.88
CA THR A 152 8.89 -19.12 11.54
C THR A 152 10.25 -19.44 12.15
N ASP A 153 10.99 -18.42 12.61
CA ASP A 153 12.26 -18.58 13.32
C ASP A 153 12.11 -18.82 14.84
N GLY A 154 10.88 -19.06 15.30
CA GLY A 154 10.57 -19.28 16.72
C GLY A 154 10.56 -17.99 17.54
N GLY A 155 10.67 -16.82 16.89
CA GLY A 155 10.44 -15.51 17.50
C GLY A 155 8.99 -15.04 17.35
N ILE A 156 8.75 -13.81 17.79
CA ILE A 156 7.46 -13.12 17.65
C ILE A 156 7.69 -11.72 17.07
N VAL A 157 6.81 -11.30 16.17
CA VAL A 157 6.70 -9.88 15.79
C VAL A 157 5.60 -9.30 16.65
N VAL A 158 5.96 -8.25 17.42
CA VAL A 158 5.00 -7.51 18.24
C VAL A 158 4.78 -6.15 17.61
N GLU A 159 3.52 -5.83 17.37
CA GLU A 159 3.04 -4.59 16.79
C GLU A 159 2.12 -3.87 17.77
N SER A 160 2.05 -2.54 17.63
CA SER A 160 1.45 -1.57 18.54
C SER A 160 2.44 -0.99 19.53
N SER A 161 2.34 0.32 19.67
CA SER A 161 2.89 1.11 20.77
C SER A 161 1.97 2.30 21.02
N ARG A 162 0.67 2.10 20.74
CA ARG A 162 -0.33 3.15 20.70
C ARG A 162 -0.30 4.03 21.95
N PRO A 163 -0.20 3.50 23.19
CA PRO A 163 -0.13 4.34 24.39
C PRO A 163 1.07 5.28 24.42
N LYS A 164 2.19 4.92 23.78
CA LYS A 164 3.41 5.73 23.72
C LYS A 164 3.41 6.74 22.58
N CYS A 165 2.76 6.41 21.46
CA CYS A 165 2.70 7.31 20.31
C CYS A 165 1.55 8.33 20.42
N LEU A 166 0.45 8.00 21.11
CA LEU A 166 -0.80 8.80 21.07
C LEU A 166 -0.59 10.28 21.47
N GLY A 167 0.30 10.55 22.42
CA GLY A 167 0.59 11.91 22.91
C GLY A 167 1.45 12.76 21.97
N ASP A 168 2.08 12.16 20.98
CA ASP A 168 2.95 12.82 20.00
C ASP A 168 2.39 12.58 18.59
N ARG A 169 1.31 13.30 18.26
CA ARG A 169 0.57 13.13 17.00
C ARG A 169 1.48 13.28 15.77
N GLU A 170 2.40 14.23 15.78
CA GLU A 170 3.32 14.50 14.66
C GLU A 170 4.25 13.32 14.36
N SER A 171 4.57 12.51 15.39
CA SER A 171 5.38 11.31 15.22
C SER A 171 4.67 10.15 14.53
N TRP A 172 3.35 10.17 14.32
CA TRP A 172 2.66 9.02 13.72
C TRP A 172 1.52 9.34 12.78
N TYR A 173 0.88 10.50 12.89
CA TYR A 173 -0.26 10.89 12.06
C TYR A 173 0.20 11.81 10.95
N ASP A 174 -0.26 11.55 9.72
CA ASP A 174 0.15 12.29 8.51
C ASP A 174 1.67 12.33 8.33
N ASN A 175 2.32 11.22 8.67
CA ASN A 175 3.78 11.09 8.66
C ASN A 175 4.19 9.87 7.81
N ALA A 176 4.78 10.15 6.65
CA ALA A 176 5.25 9.13 5.69
C ALA A 176 6.74 8.76 5.85
N GLU A 177 7.44 9.30 6.86
CA GLU A 177 8.85 8.99 7.13
C GLU A 177 8.98 7.60 7.79
N HIS A 178 9.18 6.59 6.95
CA HIS A 178 9.25 5.17 7.34
C HIS A 178 10.66 4.69 7.72
N ASP A 179 11.67 5.55 7.64
CA ASP A 179 13.07 5.24 7.99
C ASP A 179 13.46 5.75 9.39
N LYS A 180 12.58 6.51 10.05
CA LYS A 180 12.81 7.06 11.39
C LYS A 180 11.96 6.37 12.44
N LEU A 181 12.61 6.06 13.56
CA LEU A 181 11.97 5.48 14.74
C LEU A 181 11.04 6.51 15.40
N ILE A 182 9.90 6.05 15.93
CA ILE A 182 9.10 6.84 16.87
C ILE A 182 9.80 6.81 18.25
N GLU A 183 10.54 7.87 18.58
CA GLU A 183 11.41 7.90 19.77
C GLU A 183 10.66 7.67 21.08
N SER A 184 9.44 8.18 21.22
CA SER A 184 8.60 7.97 22.41
C SER A 184 8.30 6.49 22.69
N ALA A 185 8.40 5.65 21.66
CA ALA A 185 8.07 4.23 21.72
C ALA A 185 9.30 3.31 21.57
N LYS A 186 10.51 3.87 21.49
CA LYS A 186 11.79 3.14 21.36
C LYS A 186 12.01 2.03 22.39
N THR A 187 11.61 2.28 23.63
CA THR A 187 11.79 1.33 24.74
C THR A 187 10.56 0.48 25.02
N TYR A 188 9.45 0.71 24.30
CA TYR A 188 8.15 0.08 24.59
C TYR A 188 8.21 -1.45 24.58
N PHE A 189 8.87 -2.03 23.58
CA PHE A 189 8.98 -3.48 23.44
C PHE A 189 9.95 -4.12 24.44
N GLY A 190 10.69 -3.33 25.22
CA GLY A 190 11.56 -3.83 26.28
C GLY A 190 10.82 -4.64 27.35
N ARG A 191 9.54 -4.37 27.58
CA ARG A 191 8.72 -5.10 28.57
C ARG A 191 8.56 -6.60 28.26
N TYR A 192 8.70 -6.99 26.99
CA TYR A 192 8.65 -8.40 26.58
C TYR A 192 9.96 -9.14 26.88
N ARG A 193 11.02 -8.42 27.28
CA ARG A 193 12.29 -9.02 27.74
C ARG A 193 12.25 -9.43 29.22
N GLY A 194 11.25 -8.96 29.99
CA GLY A 194 11.12 -9.20 31.41
C GLY A 194 9.66 -9.31 31.82
N GLY A 195 9.01 -10.41 31.45
CA GLY A 195 7.68 -10.74 31.94
C GLY A 195 7.77 -11.49 33.27
N SER A 196 6.96 -11.06 34.23
CA SER A 196 6.56 -11.78 35.44
C SER A 196 5.83 -13.10 35.09
N GLN A 197 6.51 -14.02 34.44
CA GLN A 197 6.14 -15.42 34.28
C GLN A 197 7.40 -16.21 34.61
N ARG A 198 7.27 -17.14 35.54
CA ARG A 198 8.37 -17.82 36.25
C ARG A 198 9.17 -18.80 35.37
N ASP A 199 9.27 -18.58 34.06
CA ASP A 199 10.03 -19.42 33.15
C ASP A 199 10.87 -18.60 32.15
N GLU A 200 12.05 -19.14 31.88
CA GLU A 200 13.29 -18.54 31.41
C GLU A 200 13.30 -17.73 30.09
N LYS A 201 14.07 -16.62 30.13
CA LYS A 201 14.99 -16.09 29.08
C LYS A 201 14.41 -15.87 27.66
N LEU A 202 13.66 -14.78 27.46
CA LEU A 202 13.56 -14.15 26.14
C LEU A 202 14.80 -13.29 25.85
N GLY A 203 15.39 -13.50 24.67
CA GLY A 203 16.64 -12.91 24.21
C GLY A 203 16.50 -11.58 23.48
N ASN A 204 17.61 -11.17 22.86
CA ASN A 204 17.81 -9.89 22.18
C ASN A 204 16.64 -9.49 21.26
N THR A 205 16.15 -8.27 21.44
CA THR A 205 15.30 -7.59 20.47
C THR A 205 16.16 -7.13 19.29
N ARG A 206 15.75 -7.45 18.06
CA ARG A 206 16.26 -6.72 16.89
C ARG A 206 15.63 -5.33 16.88
N THR A 207 16.36 -4.35 16.34
CA THR A 207 15.95 -2.94 16.24
C THR A 207 14.48 -2.83 15.83
N PRO A 208 13.66 -2.01 16.52
CA PRO A 208 12.28 -1.81 16.11
C PRO A 208 12.23 -1.38 14.65
N LYS A 209 11.33 -1.98 13.88
CA LYS A 209 11.11 -1.66 12.47
C LYS A 209 9.86 -0.79 12.36
N VAL A 210 9.91 0.13 11.42
CA VAL A 210 8.85 1.11 11.17
C VAL A 210 8.00 0.62 10.00
N PHE A 211 6.69 0.79 10.10
CA PHE A 211 5.75 0.39 9.05
C PHE A 211 4.78 1.54 8.78
N GLU A 212 4.35 1.66 7.52
CA GLU A 212 3.35 2.62 7.08
C GLU A 212 2.03 1.87 6.88
N ALA A 213 0.96 2.37 7.49
CA ALA A 213 -0.41 1.98 7.21
C ALA A 213 -1.19 3.21 6.75
N THR A 214 -2.28 3.00 6.01
CA THR A 214 -3.14 4.08 5.55
C THR A 214 -4.47 4.07 6.26
N ARG A 215 -4.92 5.26 6.63
CA ARG A 215 -6.27 5.50 7.11
C ARG A 215 -7.04 6.30 6.06
N GLU A 216 -8.28 5.90 5.82
CA GLU A 216 -9.26 6.64 5.04
C GLU A 216 -10.12 7.46 6.00
N ASP A 217 -10.34 8.74 5.69
CA ASP A 217 -11.23 9.66 6.40
C ASP A 217 -12.31 10.19 5.45
#